data_AF-A0A6P0LIW1-F1
#
_entry.id   AF-A0A6P0LIW1-F1
#
_cell.length_a   1.000
_cell.length_b   1.000
_cell.length_c   1.000
_cell.angle_alpha   90.00
_cell.angle_beta   90.00
_cell.angle_gamma   90.00
#
_symmetry.space_group_name_H-M   'P 1'
#
loop_
_entity.id
_entity.type
_entity.pdbx_description
1 polymer ?
#
loop_
_entity_poly.entity_id
_entity_poly.type
_entity_poly.pdbx_seq_one_letter_code
_entity_poly.pdbx_strand_id
1 'polypeptide(L)'
;METCTSGSEGGKGQRCPRPTRLMHKNPTVVEECQRIINKWLNDIGLELKPSKTKITHTFDGFDFLGFNIRQYNVGKHQSKQGFKTIIKPSKKSIKEYYERLETEINKHRAAPQATLIGKLTPIIRGWCNYYSSVCSKETYSKMDYLLWNKLQRWGYRRHPNKSKTWVNKKYWGTKVEKTKEPWDAPKIDNWVFMTKEENYLPKHAKTKIVRHVKVKDTRSPFDGNLIYWNTRMQKHPEMTSQKGRLLKRQKGVCAHCGLTFRDGDLMEKHHIIPRSLGGNDSDKNSELLHLHCHDIKHGKKIDSSELDTNPF
;
A
#
# COMPACT_ATOMS: atom_id res chain seq x y z
N MET A 1 7.21 6.31 -21.38
CA MET A 1 5.99 5.66 -21.90
C MET A 1 5.09 5.30 -20.74
N GLU A 2 3.81 5.60 -20.81
CA GLU A 2 2.77 5.12 -19.89
C GLU A 2 1.70 4.53 -20.81
N THR A 3 1.32 3.26 -20.64
CA THR A 3 0.49 2.55 -21.63
C THR A 3 -0.74 1.95 -20.96
N CYS A 4 -1.94 2.33 -21.41
CA CYS A 4 -3.13 1.52 -21.19
C CYS A 4 -3.65 1.10 -22.57
N THR A 5 -3.68 -0.21 -22.83
CA THR A 5 -4.34 -0.74 -24.02
C THR A 5 -5.85 -0.74 -23.80
N SER A 6 -6.61 -0.62 -24.88
CA SER A 6 -8.05 -0.90 -24.93
C SER A 6 -8.23 -2.07 -25.87
N GLY A 7 -8.93 -3.12 -25.42
CA GLY A 7 -9.33 -4.23 -26.29
C GLY A 7 -10.50 -3.80 -27.18
N SER A 8 -10.47 -4.22 -28.43
CA SER A 8 -11.63 -4.24 -29.32
C SER A 8 -12.72 -5.14 -28.74
N GLU A 9 -13.97 -4.75 -28.97
CA GLU A 9 -15.16 -5.38 -28.41
C GLU A 9 -15.24 -6.89 -28.74
N GLY A 10 -15.55 -7.70 -27.72
CA GLY A 10 -15.90 -9.11 -27.89
C GLY A 10 -15.05 -10.11 -27.10
N GLY A 11 -15.16 -10.12 -25.77
CA GLY A 11 -14.55 -11.20 -24.97
C GLY A 11 -14.61 -10.95 -23.46
N LYS A 12 -15.43 -11.73 -22.76
CA LYS A 12 -15.44 -11.76 -21.29
C LYS A 12 -14.06 -12.20 -20.78
N GLY A 13 -13.35 -11.32 -20.06
CA GLY A 13 -12.24 -11.72 -19.18
C GLY A 13 -10.82 -11.29 -19.56
N GLN A 14 -10.60 -10.34 -20.47
CA GLN A 14 -9.24 -9.83 -20.72
C GLN A 14 -8.80 -8.85 -19.62
N ARG A 15 -7.80 -9.26 -18.81
CA ARG A 15 -7.07 -8.33 -17.93
C ARG A 15 -6.41 -7.26 -18.82
N CYS A 16 -6.83 -6.01 -18.69
CA CYS A 16 -6.07 -4.90 -19.28
C CYS A 16 -4.61 -4.97 -18.80
N PRO A 17 -3.61 -4.85 -19.68
CA PRO A 17 -2.22 -4.73 -19.26
C PRO A 17 -2.08 -3.54 -18.33
N ARG A 18 -1.32 -3.77 -17.26
CA ARG A 18 -0.99 -2.74 -16.27
C ARG A 18 -0.20 -1.63 -16.97
N PRO A 19 -0.27 -0.38 -16.48
CA PRO A 19 0.53 0.70 -17.05
C PRO A 19 2.01 0.35 -17.06
N THR A 20 2.60 0.27 -18.26
CA THR A 20 4.02 -0.06 -18.46
C THR A 20 4.84 1.20 -18.61
N ARG A 21 6.05 1.19 -18.04
CA ARG A 21 6.98 2.32 -18.11
C ARG A 21 8.36 1.88 -18.56
N LEU A 22 8.90 2.62 -19.54
CA LEU A 22 10.27 2.52 -20.03
C LEU A 22 11.03 3.80 -19.75
N MET A 23 12.29 3.65 -19.35
CA MET A 23 13.20 4.74 -19.05
C MET A 23 14.55 4.43 -19.68
N HIS A 24 15.04 5.33 -20.52
CA HIS A 24 16.35 5.22 -21.13
C HIS A 24 16.98 6.61 -21.26
N LYS A 25 18.31 6.68 -21.20
CA LYS A 25 19.05 7.94 -21.28
C LYS A 25 18.98 8.59 -22.67
N ASN A 26 18.87 7.77 -23.71
CA ASN A 26 18.80 8.19 -25.10
C ASN A 26 17.33 8.14 -25.58
N PRO A 27 16.74 9.27 -26.02
CA PRO A 27 15.36 9.31 -26.52
C PRO A 27 15.13 8.44 -27.75
N THR A 28 16.11 8.31 -28.66
CA THR A 28 15.93 7.51 -29.89
C THR A 28 15.71 6.02 -29.58
N VAL A 29 16.34 5.52 -28.53
CA VAL A 29 16.11 4.15 -28.04
C VAL A 29 14.68 4.01 -27.50
N VAL A 30 14.13 5.05 -26.86
CA VAL A 30 12.74 5.01 -26.36
C VAL A 30 11.74 4.97 -27.51
N GLU A 31 11.98 5.74 -28.56
CA GLU A 31 11.18 5.75 -29.79
C GLU A 31 11.24 4.39 -30.50
N GLU A 32 12.43 3.80 -30.60
CA GLU A 32 12.59 2.48 -31.22
C GLU A 32 11.91 1.38 -30.38
N CYS A 33 12.04 1.43 -29.04
CA CYS A 33 11.28 0.55 -28.16
C CYS A 33 9.77 0.71 -28.35
N GLN A 34 9.27 1.92 -28.60
CA GLN A 34 7.85 2.15 -28.90
C GLN A 34 7.41 1.37 -30.15
N ARG A 35 8.21 1.45 -31.21
CA ARG A 35 7.95 0.78 -32.48
C ARG A 35 7.93 -0.75 -32.31
N ILE A 36 8.93 -1.29 -31.62
CA ILE A 36 9.04 -2.74 -31.34
C ILE A 36 7.85 -3.22 -30.52
N ILE A 37 7.48 -2.48 -29.47
CA ILE A 37 6.35 -2.85 -28.61
C ILE A 37 5.04 -2.79 -29.37
N ASN A 38 4.82 -1.76 -30.20
CA ASN A 38 3.59 -1.66 -30.97
C ASN A 38 3.47 -2.82 -31.97
N LYS A 39 4.58 -3.20 -32.63
CA LYS A 39 4.60 -4.39 -33.50
C LYS A 39 4.25 -5.66 -32.73
N TRP A 40 4.87 -5.88 -31.58
CA TRP A 40 4.60 -7.05 -30.74
C TRP A 40 3.16 -7.08 -30.18
N LEU A 41 2.60 -5.91 -29.82
CA LEU A 41 1.21 -5.81 -29.36
C LEU A 41 0.22 -6.11 -30.48
N ASN A 42 0.51 -5.71 -31.73
CA ASN A 42 -0.34 -6.00 -32.88
C ASN A 42 -0.48 -7.52 -33.10
N ASP A 43 0.61 -8.29 -32.90
CA ASP A 43 0.58 -9.75 -33.02
C ASP A 43 -0.39 -10.41 -32.02
N ILE A 44 -0.73 -9.74 -30.91
CA ILE A 44 -1.69 -10.19 -29.89
C ILE A 44 -3.01 -9.39 -29.91
N GLY A 45 -3.27 -8.63 -30.98
CA GLY A 45 -4.50 -7.86 -31.16
C GLY A 45 -4.67 -6.66 -30.24
N LEU A 46 -3.56 -6.08 -29.76
CA LEU A 46 -3.55 -4.89 -28.91
C LEU A 46 -2.80 -3.74 -29.60
N GLU A 47 -3.19 -2.51 -29.30
CA GLU A 47 -2.50 -1.32 -29.79
C GLU A 47 -2.22 -0.31 -28.68
N LEU A 48 -1.14 0.46 -28.83
CA LEU A 48 -0.86 1.58 -27.96
C LEU A 48 -1.80 2.74 -28.27
N LYS A 49 -2.61 3.16 -27.29
CA LYS A 49 -3.45 4.35 -27.44
C LYS A 49 -2.60 5.63 -27.51
N PRO A 50 -2.55 6.37 -28.64
CA PRO A 50 -1.66 7.52 -28.80
C PRO A 50 -1.95 8.63 -27.79
N SER A 51 -3.22 8.87 -27.48
CA SER A 51 -3.65 9.89 -26.51
C SER A 51 -3.25 9.61 -25.06
N LYS A 52 -2.85 8.38 -24.73
CA LYS A 52 -2.35 8.00 -23.40
C LYS A 52 -0.84 7.80 -23.38
N THR A 53 -0.21 7.64 -24.54
CA THR A 53 1.21 7.32 -24.66
C THR A 53 2.02 8.60 -24.75
N LYS A 54 2.83 8.89 -23.73
CA LYS A 54 3.68 10.09 -23.69
C LYS A 54 5.16 9.72 -23.54
N ILE A 55 6.00 10.37 -24.35
CA ILE A 55 7.45 10.48 -24.16
C ILE A 55 7.71 11.83 -23.49
N THR A 56 8.51 11.85 -22.43
CA THR A 56 8.78 13.05 -21.65
C THR A 56 10.11 12.90 -20.93
N HIS A 57 10.78 14.03 -20.71
CA HIS A 57 12.02 14.04 -19.96
C HIS A 57 11.75 13.94 -18.45
N THR A 58 12.63 13.31 -17.69
CA THR A 58 12.49 13.17 -16.24
C THR A 58 12.50 14.50 -15.49
N PHE A 59 13.08 15.55 -16.08
CA PHE A 59 13.10 16.92 -15.54
C PHE A 59 11.76 17.65 -15.68
N ASP A 60 10.96 17.33 -16.69
CA ASP A 60 9.59 17.86 -16.83
C ASP A 60 8.67 17.16 -15.83
N GLY A 61 8.95 15.89 -15.59
CA GLY A 61 8.21 15.03 -14.69
C GLY A 61 6.94 14.48 -15.32
N PHE A 62 6.37 13.47 -14.67
CA PHE A 62 5.17 12.80 -15.16
C PHE A 62 4.46 12.08 -14.04
N ASP A 63 3.19 11.77 -14.31
CA ASP A 63 2.36 11.00 -13.41
C ASP A 63 2.44 9.51 -13.76
N PHE A 64 2.45 8.65 -12.75
CA PHE A 64 2.39 7.20 -12.90
C PHE A 64 1.79 6.58 -11.64
N LEU A 65 0.74 5.76 -11.77
CA LEU A 65 0.04 5.12 -10.64
C LEU A 65 -0.38 6.11 -9.52
N GLY A 66 -0.74 7.34 -9.90
CA GLY A 66 -1.13 8.39 -8.97
C GLY A 66 0.03 9.10 -8.26
N PHE A 67 1.27 8.87 -8.70
CA PHE A 67 2.47 9.57 -8.23
C PHE A 67 2.99 10.51 -9.31
N ASN A 68 3.32 11.74 -8.95
CA ASN A 68 4.13 12.61 -9.77
C ASN A 68 5.62 12.36 -9.49
N ILE A 69 6.37 11.99 -10.52
CA ILE A 69 7.80 11.70 -10.45
C ILE A 69 8.52 12.77 -11.26
N ARG A 70 9.42 13.53 -10.61
CA ARG A 70 10.20 14.57 -11.28
C ARG A 70 11.62 14.65 -10.73
N GLN A 71 12.58 14.87 -11.62
CA GLN A 71 13.96 15.19 -11.28
C GLN A 71 14.14 16.70 -11.23
N TYR A 72 14.97 17.14 -10.29
CA TYR A 72 15.32 18.54 -10.10
C TYR A 72 16.84 18.65 -10.06
N ASN A 73 17.40 19.55 -10.87
CA ASN A 73 18.83 19.84 -10.83
C ASN A 73 19.20 20.43 -9.47
N VAL A 74 20.30 19.96 -8.90
CA VAL A 74 20.82 20.44 -7.62
C VAL A 74 22.34 20.54 -7.69
N GLY A 75 22.92 21.42 -6.86
CA GLY A 75 24.37 21.55 -6.77
C GLY A 75 25.07 20.26 -6.32
N LYS A 76 26.37 20.14 -6.64
CA LYS A 76 27.21 18.96 -6.33
C LYS A 76 27.23 18.60 -4.84
N HIS A 77 27.09 19.59 -3.95
CA HIS A 77 27.00 19.38 -2.49
C HIS A 77 25.69 18.70 -2.04
N GLN A 78 24.65 18.71 -2.87
CA GLN A 78 23.33 18.16 -2.55
C GLN A 78 23.11 16.76 -3.13
N SER A 79 23.74 16.45 -4.28
CA SER A 79 23.69 15.14 -4.93
C SER A 79 24.92 14.94 -5.79
N LYS A 80 25.58 13.77 -5.66
CA LYS A 80 26.69 13.38 -6.54
C LYS A 80 26.26 13.26 -8.01
N GLN A 81 24.98 12.98 -8.26
CA GLN A 81 24.41 12.81 -9.60
C GLN A 81 24.00 14.16 -10.25
N GLY A 82 24.10 15.28 -9.53
CA GLY A 82 23.68 16.60 -10.02
C GLY A 82 22.16 16.82 -10.05
N PHE A 83 21.36 15.83 -9.67
CA PHE A 83 19.91 15.97 -9.53
C PHE A 83 19.36 15.19 -8.32
N LYS A 84 18.13 15.54 -7.91
CA LYS A 84 17.32 14.79 -6.95
C LYS A 84 15.98 14.42 -7.58
N THR A 85 15.59 13.16 -7.44
CA THR A 85 14.24 12.70 -7.79
C THR A 85 13.31 12.94 -6.61
N ILE A 86 12.28 13.76 -6.80
CA ILE A 86 11.21 13.97 -5.81
C ILE A 86 9.95 13.30 -6.35
N ILE A 87 9.37 12.44 -5.53
CA ILE A 87 8.10 11.78 -5.82
C ILE A 87 7.06 12.37 -4.87
N LYS A 88 5.95 12.85 -5.42
CA LYS A 88 4.80 13.41 -4.69
C LYS A 88 3.50 12.72 -5.14
N PRO A 89 2.42 12.77 -4.37
CA PRO A 89 1.09 12.43 -4.91
C PRO A 89 0.77 13.33 -6.12
N SER A 90 0.21 12.78 -7.19
CA SER A 90 -0.13 13.57 -8.38
C SER A 90 -1.27 14.55 -8.10
N LYS A 91 -1.31 15.66 -8.84
CA LYS A 91 -2.39 16.66 -8.69
C LYS A 91 -3.76 16.04 -8.93
N LYS A 92 -3.85 15.14 -9.91
CA LYS A 92 -5.06 14.39 -10.24
C LYS A 92 -5.53 13.54 -9.06
N SER A 93 -4.65 12.72 -8.49
CA SER A 93 -5.00 11.84 -7.37
C SER A 93 -5.33 12.59 -6.09
N ILE A 94 -4.72 13.76 -5.87
CA ILE A 94 -5.09 14.67 -4.75
C ILE A 94 -6.51 15.21 -4.95
N LYS A 95 -6.85 15.64 -6.16
CA LYS A 95 -8.16 16.18 -6.50
C LYS A 95 -9.25 15.11 -6.33
N GLU A 96 -9.07 13.95 -6.97
CA GLU A 96 -10.02 12.82 -6.88
C GLU A 96 -10.24 12.37 -5.43
N TYR A 97 -9.18 12.36 -4.63
CA TYR A 97 -9.27 12.06 -3.21
C TYR A 97 -10.11 13.08 -2.44
N TYR A 98 -9.86 14.37 -2.64
CA TYR A 98 -10.62 15.41 -1.98
C TYR A 98 -12.10 15.39 -2.40
N GLU A 99 -12.38 15.19 -3.69
CA GLU A 99 -13.74 15.04 -4.22
C GLU A 99 -14.47 13.84 -3.59
N ARG A 100 -13.75 12.73 -3.37
CA ARG A 100 -14.30 11.57 -2.64
C ARG A 100 -14.66 11.93 -1.19
N LEU A 101 -13.80 12.65 -0.47
CA LEU A 101 -14.10 13.10 0.89
C LEU A 101 -15.32 14.04 0.90
N GLU A 102 -15.36 14.99 -0.02
CA GLU A 102 -16.47 15.93 -0.17
C GLU A 102 -17.79 15.21 -0.46
N THR A 103 -17.78 14.25 -1.38
CA THR A 103 -18.94 13.44 -1.72
C THR A 103 -19.46 12.69 -0.51
N GLU A 104 -18.55 12.09 0.27
CA GLU A 104 -18.91 11.34 1.47
C GLU A 104 -19.51 12.25 2.56
N ILE A 105 -18.93 13.44 2.77
CA ILE A 105 -19.44 14.44 3.72
C ILE A 105 -20.82 14.96 3.28
N ASN A 106 -21.00 15.24 1.98
CA ASN A 106 -22.24 15.75 1.43
C ASN A 106 -23.38 14.72 1.57
N LYS A 107 -23.10 13.43 1.31
CA LYS A 107 -24.04 12.32 1.53
C LYS A 107 -24.47 12.23 3.01
N HIS A 108 -23.54 12.47 3.92
CA HIS A 108 -23.75 12.38 5.37
C HIS A 108 -24.03 13.74 6.04
N ARG A 109 -24.63 14.69 5.32
CA ARG A 109 -24.91 16.06 5.81
C ARG A 109 -25.74 16.12 7.11
N ALA A 110 -26.64 15.15 7.32
CA ALA A 110 -27.51 15.06 8.50
C ALA A 110 -27.08 13.96 9.50
N ALA A 111 -26.11 13.11 9.14
CA ALA A 111 -25.71 11.96 9.95
C ALA A 111 -25.04 12.36 11.29
N PRO A 112 -25.12 11.57 12.36
CA PRO A 112 -24.38 11.84 13.59
C PRO A 112 -22.86 11.97 13.33
N GLN A 113 -22.17 12.77 14.15
CA GLN A 113 -20.73 12.98 14.03
C GLN A 113 -19.94 11.66 14.05
N ALA A 114 -20.31 10.74 14.94
CA ALA A 114 -19.69 9.42 15.05
C ALA A 114 -19.77 8.61 13.75
N THR A 115 -20.94 8.63 13.09
CA THR A 115 -21.14 7.96 11.81
C THR A 115 -20.25 8.56 10.72
N LEU A 116 -20.16 9.90 10.66
CA LEU A 116 -19.29 10.58 9.70
C LEU A 116 -17.81 10.23 9.92
N ILE A 117 -17.35 10.20 11.17
CA ILE A 117 -15.99 9.78 11.52
C ILE A 117 -15.73 8.34 11.04
N GLY A 118 -16.67 7.42 11.30
CA GLY A 118 -16.55 6.03 10.89
C GLY A 118 -16.44 5.83 9.38
N LYS A 119 -17.12 6.67 8.58
CA LYS A 119 -17.06 6.63 7.11
C LYS A 119 -15.77 7.23 6.53
N LEU A 120 -15.31 8.36 7.08
CA LEU A 120 -14.14 9.07 6.57
C LEU A 120 -12.82 8.42 7.00
N THR A 121 -12.75 7.86 8.20
CA THR A 121 -11.53 7.25 8.76
C THR A 121 -10.86 6.21 7.84
N PRO A 122 -11.56 5.19 7.31
CA PRO A 122 -10.93 4.20 6.43
C PRO A 122 -10.44 4.81 5.11
N ILE A 123 -11.15 5.80 4.57
CA ILE A 123 -10.76 6.53 3.35
C ILE A 123 -9.44 7.27 3.58
N ILE A 124 -9.36 8.02 4.69
CA ILE A 124 -8.16 8.78 5.06
C ILE A 124 -6.98 7.86 5.33
N ARG A 125 -7.18 6.80 6.13
CA ARG A 125 -6.11 5.84 6.47
C ARG A 125 -5.59 5.14 5.21
N GLY A 126 -6.46 4.68 4.33
CA GLY A 126 -6.07 4.01 3.08
C GLY A 126 -5.22 4.92 2.20
N TRP A 127 -5.68 6.15 1.97
CA TRP A 127 -4.98 7.11 1.12
C TRP A 127 -3.64 7.55 1.73
N CYS A 128 -3.61 7.82 3.04
CA CYS A 128 -2.38 8.14 3.76
C CYS A 128 -1.36 6.98 3.71
N ASN A 129 -1.81 5.74 3.92
CA ASN A 129 -0.93 4.57 3.85
C ASN A 129 -0.34 4.39 2.44
N TYR A 130 -1.14 4.56 1.39
CA TYR A 130 -0.70 4.45 0.00
C TYR A 130 0.42 5.46 -0.34
N TYR A 131 0.30 6.70 0.13
CA TYR A 131 1.28 7.76 -0.13
C TYR A 131 2.36 7.91 0.96
N SER A 132 2.41 7.02 1.95
CA SER A 132 3.32 7.13 3.10
C SER A 132 4.80 6.95 2.73
N SER A 133 5.11 6.40 1.56
CA SER A 133 6.50 6.16 1.11
C SER A 133 7.15 7.35 0.40
N VAL A 134 6.35 8.33 -0.02
CA VAL A 134 6.78 9.45 -0.88
C VAL A 134 6.75 10.79 -0.12
N CYS A 135 7.14 11.88 -0.80
CA CYS A 135 7.18 13.21 -0.19
C CYS A 135 5.77 13.81 -0.06
N SER A 136 5.01 13.36 0.96
CA SER A 136 3.58 13.66 1.08
C SER A 136 3.20 14.62 2.20
N LYS A 137 4.14 15.06 3.07
CA LYS A 137 3.82 15.87 4.26
C LYS A 137 3.15 17.21 3.95
N GLU A 138 3.63 17.91 2.93
CA GLU A 138 3.04 19.17 2.45
C GLU A 138 1.60 18.93 1.96
N THR A 139 1.41 17.92 1.12
CA THR A 139 0.09 17.50 0.62
C THR A 139 -0.85 17.11 1.75
N TYR A 140 -0.37 16.35 2.75
CA TYR A 140 -1.15 15.95 3.91
C TYR A 140 -1.63 17.15 4.72
N SER A 141 -0.75 18.13 4.96
CA SER A 141 -1.11 19.36 5.67
C SER A 141 -2.17 20.15 4.90
N LYS A 142 -2.04 20.22 3.56
CA LYS A 142 -3.05 20.83 2.70
C LYS A 142 -4.39 20.09 2.76
N MET A 143 -4.38 18.75 2.75
CA MET A 143 -5.61 17.96 2.85
C MET A 143 -6.30 18.14 4.21
N ASP A 144 -5.54 18.19 5.30
CA ASP A 144 -6.10 18.51 6.62
C ASP A 144 -6.79 19.88 6.63
N TYR A 145 -6.17 20.91 6.04
CA TYR A 145 -6.76 22.24 5.93
C TYR A 145 -8.06 22.26 5.11
N LEU A 146 -8.08 21.60 3.95
CA LEU A 146 -9.28 21.54 3.11
C LEU A 146 -10.41 20.76 3.79
N LEU A 147 -10.08 19.61 4.39
CA LEU A 147 -11.02 18.78 5.13
C LEU A 147 -11.58 19.53 6.34
N TRP A 148 -10.74 20.25 7.08
CA TRP A 148 -11.14 21.12 8.18
C TRP A 148 -12.22 22.12 7.74
N ASN A 149 -11.98 22.84 6.65
CA ASN A 149 -12.94 23.81 6.11
C ASN A 149 -14.25 23.16 5.68
N LYS A 150 -14.19 21.98 5.04
CA LYS A 150 -15.38 21.23 4.63
C LYS A 150 -16.21 20.76 5.83
N LEU A 151 -15.55 20.26 6.88
CA LEU A 151 -16.20 19.81 8.11
C LEU A 151 -16.79 20.97 8.93
N GLN A 152 -16.13 22.14 8.97
CA GLN A 152 -16.71 23.35 9.57
C GLN A 152 -18.03 23.74 8.88
N ARG A 153 -18.06 23.75 7.55
CA ARG A 153 -19.30 24.03 6.79
C ARG A 153 -20.39 23.01 7.07
N TRP A 154 -20.04 21.73 7.18
CA TRP A 154 -20.95 20.68 7.62
C TRP A 154 -21.52 20.97 9.03
N GLY A 155 -20.67 21.40 9.97
CA GLY A 155 -21.07 21.77 11.32
C GLY A 155 -21.99 22.99 11.37
N TYR A 156 -21.64 24.06 10.64
CA TYR A 156 -22.42 25.31 10.58
C TYR A 156 -23.82 25.07 10.00
N ARG A 157 -23.92 24.24 8.95
CA ARG A 157 -25.22 23.88 8.35
C ARG A 157 -26.17 23.24 9.36
N ARG A 158 -25.65 22.44 10.29
CA ARG A 158 -26.47 21.72 11.29
C ARG A 158 -26.97 22.62 12.42
N HIS A 159 -26.34 23.78 12.60
CA HIS A 159 -26.62 24.69 13.71
C HIS A 159 -26.70 26.13 13.20
N PRO A 160 -27.70 26.46 12.35
CA PRO A 160 -27.82 27.79 11.74
C PRO A 160 -27.97 28.91 12.79
N ASN A 161 -28.58 28.60 13.94
CA ASN A 161 -28.83 29.57 15.02
C ASN A 161 -27.72 29.59 16.10
N LYS A 162 -26.58 28.95 15.86
CA LYS A 162 -25.45 28.94 16.81
C LYS A 162 -24.23 29.63 16.21
N SER A 163 -23.44 30.26 17.08
CA SER A 163 -22.20 30.91 16.65
C SER A 163 -21.17 29.88 16.14
N LYS A 164 -20.29 30.33 15.25
CA LYS A 164 -19.19 29.50 14.72
C LYS A 164 -18.30 28.95 15.84
N THR A 165 -18.04 29.75 16.86
CA THR A 165 -17.27 29.36 18.05
C THR A 165 -17.94 28.21 18.80
N TRP A 166 -19.26 28.24 18.96
CA TRP A 166 -20.00 27.16 19.61
C TRP A 166 -19.90 25.87 18.80
N VAL A 167 -20.04 25.94 17.48
CA VAL A 167 -19.90 24.78 16.59
C VAL A 167 -18.50 24.17 16.68
N ASN A 168 -17.46 25.01 16.71
CA ASN A 168 -16.08 24.55 16.85
C ASN A 168 -15.85 23.83 18.18
N LYS A 169 -16.33 24.41 19.30
CA LYS A 169 -16.25 23.77 20.63
C LYS A 169 -17.06 22.47 20.72
N LYS A 170 -18.16 22.34 19.95
CA LYS A 170 -19.01 21.14 19.95
C LYS A 170 -18.35 19.95 19.27
N TYR A 171 -17.73 20.16 18.12
CA TYR A 171 -17.29 19.06 17.24
C TYR A 171 -15.77 18.83 17.24
N TRP A 172 -14.99 19.80 17.72
CA TRP A 172 -13.54 19.67 17.83
C TRP A 172 -13.11 19.67 19.28
N GLY A 173 -12.26 18.69 19.60
CA GLY A 173 -11.67 18.53 20.92
C GLY A 173 -10.15 18.41 20.87
N THR A 174 -9.59 18.08 22.02
CA THR A 174 -8.17 17.84 22.20
C THR A 174 -7.95 16.35 22.43
N LYS A 175 -7.16 15.72 21.58
CA LYS A 175 -6.74 14.33 21.76
C LYS A 175 -5.45 14.31 22.57
N VAL A 176 -5.44 13.56 23.67
CA VAL A 176 -4.25 13.32 24.48
C VAL A 176 -3.83 11.87 24.30
N GLU A 177 -2.64 11.65 23.78
CA GLU A 177 -2.09 10.31 23.59
C GLU A 177 -1.03 10.06 24.67
N LYS A 178 -1.33 9.12 25.57
CA LYS A 178 -0.39 8.67 26.60
C LYS A 178 0.79 8.00 25.91
N THR A 179 1.99 8.37 26.34
CA THR A 179 3.24 7.76 25.90
C THR A 179 3.43 6.40 26.57
N LYS A 180 4.27 5.55 25.97
CA LYS A 180 4.58 4.24 26.54
C LYS A 180 5.34 4.36 27.85
N GLU A 181 6.24 5.34 27.91
CA GLU A 181 7.04 5.61 29.09
C GLU A 181 6.34 6.64 29.99
N PRO A 182 6.18 6.36 31.30
CA PRO A 182 5.48 7.24 32.24
C PRO A 182 6.11 8.63 32.42
N TRP A 183 7.41 8.77 32.15
CA TRP A 183 8.14 10.04 32.27
C TRP A 183 8.10 10.91 31.00
N ASP A 184 7.58 10.39 29.89
CA ASP A 184 7.44 11.18 28.67
C ASP A 184 6.18 12.08 28.75
N ALA A 185 6.31 13.32 28.28
CA ALA A 185 5.17 14.22 28.18
C ALA A 185 4.11 13.65 27.20
N PRO A 186 2.81 13.70 27.56
CA PRO A 186 1.76 13.20 26.70
C PRO A 186 1.68 14.01 25.40
N LYS A 187 1.35 13.35 24.30
CA LYS A 187 1.21 14.02 23.01
C LYS A 187 -0.18 14.61 22.90
N ILE A 188 -0.24 15.94 22.90
CA ILE A 188 -1.48 16.70 22.82
C ILE A 188 -1.71 17.13 21.37
N ASP A 189 -2.87 16.80 20.82
CA ASP A 189 -3.31 17.24 19.50
C ASP A 189 -4.64 18.00 19.64
N ASN A 190 -4.56 19.32 19.50
CA ASN A 190 -5.71 20.19 19.56
C ASN A 190 -6.48 20.16 18.25
N TRP A 191 -7.74 20.59 18.28
CA TRP A 191 -8.56 20.76 17.09
C TRP A 191 -8.70 19.45 16.29
N VAL A 192 -9.09 18.38 16.98
CA VAL A 192 -9.37 17.08 16.37
C VAL A 192 -10.88 16.91 16.25
N PHE A 193 -11.38 16.55 15.07
CA PHE A 193 -12.80 16.28 14.88
C PHE A 193 -13.16 14.96 15.57
N MET A 194 -13.84 15.03 16.71
CA MET A 194 -14.03 13.90 17.61
C MET A 194 -15.30 14.00 18.44
N THR A 195 -15.80 12.84 18.89
CA THR A 195 -16.94 12.76 19.83
C THR A 195 -16.50 12.35 21.25
N LYS A 196 -15.54 11.42 21.33
CA LYS A 196 -14.91 10.88 22.55
C LYS A 196 -13.46 10.53 22.20
N GLU A 197 -12.63 10.22 23.20
CA GLU A 197 -11.18 9.95 23.02
C GLU A 197 -10.87 8.93 21.91
N GLU A 198 -11.66 7.85 21.81
CA GLU A 198 -11.44 6.78 20.84
C GLU A 198 -12.12 7.01 19.47
N ASN A 199 -13.06 7.96 19.39
CA ASN A 199 -13.82 8.20 18.17
C ASN A 199 -13.51 9.57 17.60
N TYR A 200 -12.43 9.61 16.83
CA TYR A 200 -11.86 10.80 16.21
C TYR A 200 -11.42 10.55 14.77
N LEU A 201 -11.36 11.62 14.00
CA LEU A 201 -10.88 11.59 12.63
C LEU A 201 -9.35 11.70 12.60
N PRO A 202 -8.62 10.78 11.95
CA PRO A 202 -7.16 10.87 11.87
C PRO A 202 -6.74 12.07 11.00
N LYS A 203 -5.73 12.82 11.46
CA LYS A 203 -5.10 13.88 10.67
C LYS A 203 -4.10 13.29 9.68
N HIS A 204 -4.17 13.71 8.42
CA HIS A 204 -3.26 13.28 7.38
C HIS A 204 -1.81 13.58 7.75
N ALA A 205 -1.55 14.80 8.26
CA ALA A 205 -0.21 15.28 8.59
C ALA A 205 0.47 14.45 9.70
N LYS A 206 -0.30 13.74 10.53
CA LYS A 206 0.23 12.84 11.57
C LYS A 206 0.69 11.50 11.01
N THR A 207 0.30 11.12 9.80
CA THR A 207 0.79 9.91 9.12
C THR A 207 2.31 9.97 8.97
N LYS A 208 3.02 8.98 9.50
CA LYS A 208 4.49 8.90 9.39
C LYS A 208 4.89 8.58 7.95
N ILE A 209 5.92 9.26 7.45
CA ILE A 209 6.52 8.92 6.17
C ILE A 209 7.50 7.78 6.40
N VAL A 210 7.30 6.65 5.70
CA VAL A 210 8.11 5.44 5.82
C VAL A 210 8.75 5.16 4.47
N ARG A 211 10.02 5.51 4.32
CA ARG A 211 10.74 5.36 3.04
C ARG A 211 10.99 3.88 2.73
N HIS A 212 10.78 3.50 1.47
CA HIS A 212 11.13 2.17 1.00
C HIS A 212 12.64 1.95 1.05
N VAL A 213 13.05 0.80 1.59
CA VAL A 213 14.46 0.40 1.68
C VAL A 213 14.85 -0.32 0.39
N LYS A 214 15.54 0.38 -0.51
CA LYS A 214 16.04 -0.18 -1.78
C LYS A 214 16.87 -1.44 -1.56
N VAL A 215 16.79 -2.39 -2.49
CA VAL A 215 17.74 -3.52 -2.55
C VAL A 215 19.15 -2.95 -2.65
N LYS A 216 20.08 -3.52 -1.87
CA LYS A 216 21.47 -3.09 -1.84
C LYS A 216 22.13 -3.48 -3.16
N ASP A 217 22.40 -2.49 -4.00
CA ASP A 217 23.30 -2.58 -5.15
C ASP A 217 23.15 -3.86 -5.98
N THR A 218 24.15 -4.75 -5.97
CA THR A 218 24.21 -6.01 -6.73
C THR A 218 23.57 -7.22 -6.04
N ARG A 219 22.88 -7.03 -4.90
CA ARG A 219 22.21 -8.14 -4.19
C ARG A 219 21.12 -8.74 -5.08
N SER A 220 21.24 -10.03 -5.32
CA SER A 220 20.27 -10.87 -6.02
C SER A 220 19.66 -11.87 -5.04
N PRO A 221 18.37 -12.24 -5.14
CA PRO A 221 17.79 -13.34 -4.36
C PRO A 221 18.58 -14.64 -4.45
N PHE A 222 19.36 -14.80 -5.52
CA PHE A 222 20.19 -15.97 -5.80
C PHE A 222 21.66 -15.81 -5.37
N ASP A 223 22.01 -14.73 -4.64
CA ASP A 223 23.39 -14.44 -4.20
C ASP A 223 23.84 -15.23 -2.94
N GLY A 224 23.00 -16.14 -2.45
CA GLY A 224 23.27 -16.94 -1.25
C GLY A 224 23.12 -16.19 0.08
N ASN A 225 22.79 -14.90 0.10
CA ASN A 225 22.62 -14.14 1.34
C ASN A 225 21.23 -14.33 1.96
N LEU A 226 21.00 -15.53 2.47
CA LEU A 226 19.71 -15.95 3.03
C LEU A 226 19.25 -15.06 4.19
N ILE A 227 20.16 -14.57 5.04
CA ILE A 227 19.82 -13.71 6.18
C ILE A 227 19.20 -12.39 5.71
N TYR A 228 19.83 -11.76 4.70
CA TYR A 228 19.35 -10.51 4.13
C TYR A 228 17.98 -10.68 3.47
N TRP A 229 17.80 -11.73 2.66
CA TRP A 229 16.54 -11.99 1.96
C TRP A 229 15.43 -12.44 2.90
N ASN A 230 15.71 -13.28 3.91
CA ASN A 230 14.75 -13.63 4.95
C ASN A 230 14.23 -12.40 5.70
N THR A 231 15.12 -11.47 6.06
CA THR A 231 14.73 -10.23 6.74
C THR A 231 13.81 -9.37 5.87
N ARG A 232 14.01 -9.39 4.55
CA ARG A 232 13.15 -8.67 3.59
C ARG A 232 11.83 -9.37 3.36
N MET A 233 11.83 -10.69 3.14
CA MET A 233 10.62 -11.50 2.99
C MET A 233 9.70 -11.35 4.20
N GLN A 234 10.27 -11.30 5.41
CA GLN A 234 9.53 -11.05 6.65
C GLN A 234 8.72 -9.74 6.63
N LYS A 235 9.23 -8.72 5.92
CA LYS A 235 8.64 -7.38 5.82
C LYS A 235 8.03 -7.11 4.44
N HIS A 236 7.88 -8.15 3.61
CA HIS A 236 7.34 -8.00 2.27
C HIS A 236 5.87 -7.56 2.33
N PRO A 237 5.38 -6.67 1.45
CA PRO A 237 3.99 -6.22 1.48
C PRO A 237 2.96 -7.34 1.31
N GLU A 238 3.31 -8.41 0.61
CA GLU A 238 2.45 -9.60 0.43
C GLU A 238 2.56 -10.60 1.60
N MET A 239 3.48 -10.36 2.54
CA MET A 239 3.62 -11.17 3.75
C MET A 239 2.56 -10.77 4.77
N THR A 240 1.77 -11.73 5.25
CA THR A 240 0.85 -11.45 6.36
C THR A 240 1.63 -11.21 7.65
N SER A 241 1.09 -10.38 8.54
CA SER A 241 1.77 -10.07 9.81
C SER A 241 2.05 -11.32 10.65
N GLN A 242 1.15 -12.32 10.60
CA GLN A 242 1.36 -13.59 11.29
C GLN A 242 2.47 -14.43 10.64
N LYS A 243 2.44 -14.64 9.32
CA LYS A 243 3.49 -15.39 8.60
C LYS A 243 4.87 -14.73 8.81
N GLY A 244 4.96 -13.40 8.77
CA GLY A 244 6.20 -12.68 9.07
C GLY A 244 6.70 -12.85 10.50
N ARG A 245 5.82 -12.92 11.51
CA ARG A 245 6.22 -13.22 12.90
C ARG A 245 6.70 -14.67 13.06
N LEU A 246 6.00 -15.63 12.43
CA LEU A 246 6.39 -17.04 12.44
C LEU A 246 7.73 -17.26 11.75
N LEU A 247 7.95 -16.66 10.57
CA LEU A 247 9.20 -16.71 9.83
C LEU A 247 10.37 -16.18 10.68
N LYS A 248 10.16 -15.06 11.39
CA LYS A 248 11.15 -14.51 12.33
C LYS A 248 11.44 -15.48 13.48
N ARG A 249 10.39 -16.05 14.10
CA ARG A 249 10.53 -16.98 15.23
C ARG A 249 11.28 -18.25 14.83
N GLN A 250 11.01 -18.76 13.64
CA GLN A 250 11.67 -19.94 13.07
C GLN A 250 13.00 -19.62 12.40
N LYS A 251 13.53 -18.39 12.53
CA LYS A 251 14.79 -17.95 11.93
C LYS A 251 14.88 -18.18 10.41
N GLY A 252 13.75 -18.10 9.72
CA GLY A 252 13.67 -18.31 8.27
C GLY A 252 13.65 -19.77 7.83
N VAL A 253 13.46 -20.72 8.74
CA VAL A 253 13.53 -22.17 8.47
C VAL A 253 12.15 -22.84 8.53
N CYS A 254 11.90 -23.77 7.63
CA CYS A 254 10.70 -24.62 7.64
C CYS A 254 10.74 -25.59 8.82
N ALA A 255 9.65 -25.66 9.60
CA ALA A 255 9.59 -26.52 10.79
C ALA A 255 9.54 -28.03 10.46
N HIS A 256 9.27 -28.41 9.21
CA HIS A 256 9.22 -29.80 8.78
C HIS A 256 10.54 -30.27 8.16
N CYS A 257 11.00 -29.64 7.07
CA CYS A 257 12.21 -30.09 6.37
C CYS A 257 13.52 -29.47 6.87
N GLY A 258 13.48 -28.48 7.76
CA GLY A 258 14.68 -27.80 8.26
C GLY A 258 15.41 -26.93 7.22
N LEU A 259 14.88 -26.81 5.99
CA LEU A 259 15.45 -25.95 4.96
C LEU A 259 15.00 -24.49 5.13
N THR A 260 15.87 -23.57 4.73
CA THR A 260 15.58 -22.13 4.76
C THR A 260 14.63 -21.75 3.63
N PHE A 261 13.62 -20.95 3.94
CA PHE A 261 12.74 -20.35 2.94
C PHE A 261 13.52 -19.42 2.01
N ARG A 262 13.17 -19.42 0.72
CA ARG A 262 13.75 -18.60 -0.33
C ARG A 262 12.70 -17.73 -0.99
N ASP A 263 13.17 -16.75 -1.75
CA ASP A 263 12.31 -15.92 -2.58
C ASP A 263 11.59 -16.81 -3.61
N GLY A 264 10.26 -16.67 -3.70
CA GLY A 264 9.41 -17.53 -4.53
C GLY A 264 8.81 -18.74 -3.83
N ASP A 265 9.31 -19.13 -2.65
CA ASP A 265 8.73 -20.24 -1.89
C ASP A 265 7.31 -19.91 -1.39
N LEU A 266 6.39 -20.85 -1.61
CA LEU A 266 5.05 -20.78 -1.03
C LEU A 266 5.10 -21.26 0.42
N MET A 267 4.75 -20.37 1.34
CA MET A 267 4.80 -20.61 2.79
C MET A 267 3.39 -20.83 3.31
N GLU A 268 3.12 -21.98 3.94
CA GLU A 268 1.84 -22.28 4.57
C GLU A 268 1.89 -22.32 6.09
N LYS A 269 0.80 -21.86 6.70
CA LYS A 269 0.64 -21.88 8.15
C LYS A 269 0.05 -23.24 8.55
N HIS A 270 0.74 -23.94 9.44
CA HIS A 270 0.31 -25.21 10.01
C HIS A 270 0.00 -25.04 11.50
N HIS A 271 -1.01 -25.73 12.00
CA HIS A 271 -1.29 -25.80 13.45
C HIS A 271 -0.54 -26.98 14.06
N ILE A 272 0.22 -26.74 15.13
CA ILE A 272 0.93 -27.79 15.87
C ILE A 272 -0.09 -28.74 16.52
N ILE A 273 -1.07 -28.18 17.22
CA ILE A 273 -2.26 -28.89 17.69
C ILE A 273 -3.37 -28.64 16.66
N PRO A 274 -3.91 -29.68 16.00
CA PRO A 274 -5.02 -29.54 15.07
C PRO A 274 -6.24 -28.86 15.71
N ARG A 275 -7.00 -28.11 14.92
CA ARG A 275 -8.23 -27.46 15.39
C ARG A 275 -9.27 -28.47 15.91
N SER A 276 -9.34 -29.66 15.32
CA SER A 276 -10.21 -30.75 15.78
C SER A 276 -9.88 -31.24 17.19
N LEU A 277 -8.63 -31.05 17.64
CA LEU A 277 -8.14 -31.41 18.98
C LEU A 277 -8.05 -30.19 19.90
N GLY A 278 -8.79 -29.12 19.60
CA GLY A 278 -8.83 -27.90 20.43
C GLY A 278 -7.72 -26.89 20.14
N GLY A 279 -6.96 -27.05 19.07
CA GLY A 279 -5.92 -26.11 18.67
C GLY A 279 -6.45 -24.72 18.28
N ASN A 280 -5.81 -23.67 18.78
CA ASN A 280 -6.17 -22.27 18.48
C ASN A 280 -5.28 -21.65 17.39
N ASP A 281 -5.66 -20.47 16.89
CA ASP A 281 -4.91 -19.69 15.88
C ASP A 281 -3.78 -18.83 16.46
N SER A 282 -3.42 -19.05 17.73
CA SER A 282 -2.34 -18.27 18.33
C SER A 282 -1.02 -18.56 17.64
N ASP A 283 -0.13 -17.56 17.63
CA ASP A 283 1.22 -17.74 17.11
C ASP A 283 1.92 -18.91 17.82
N LYS A 284 1.66 -19.15 19.12
CA LYS A 284 2.24 -20.27 19.88
C LYS A 284 1.88 -21.65 19.31
N ASN A 285 0.65 -21.81 18.79
CA ASN A 285 0.16 -23.05 18.21
C ASN A 285 0.33 -23.11 16.67
N SER A 286 0.92 -22.10 16.05
CA SER A 286 1.10 -22.04 14.60
C SER A 286 2.56 -22.17 14.24
N GLU A 287 2.89 -22.86 13.15
CA GLU A 287 4.22 -22.91 12.54
C GLU A 287 4.14 -22.66 11.04
N LEU A 288 5.28 -22.35 10.42
CA LEU A 288 5.39 -22.05 9.00
C LEU A 288 6.13 -23.18 8.29
N LEU A 289 5.52 -23.71 7.24
CA LEU A 289 6.03 -24.81 6.42
C LEU A 289 6.13 -24.37 4.95
N HIS A 290 6.97 -25.03 4.15
CA HIS A 290 6.81 -24.96 2.70
C HIS A 290 5.47 -25.59 2.32
N LEU A 291 4.87 -25.15 1.20
CA LEU A 291 3.63 -25.72 0.68
C LEU A 291 3.74 -27.25 0.55
N HIS A 292 4.78 -27.77 -0.11
CA HIS A 292 4.98 -29.21 -0.24
C HIS A 292 5.15 -29.92 1.12
N CYS A 293 5.80 -29.27 2.11
CA CYS A 293 5.93 -29.85 3.45
C CYS A 293 4.60 -29.88 4.20
N HIS A 294 3.78 -28.86 4.02
CA HIS A 294 2.43 -28.79 4.56
C HIS A 294 1.56 -29.89 3.94
N ASP A 295 1.65 -30.07 2.62
CA ASP A 295 0.93 -31.12 1.89
C ASP A 295 1.39 -32.51 2.30
N ILE A 296 2.68 -32.74 2.58
CA ILE A 296 3.17 -34.02 3.13
C ILE A 296 2.60 -34.28 4.52
N LYS A 297 2.52 -33.25 5.38
CA LYS A 297 1.95 -33.40 6.74
C LYS A 297 0.45 -33.68 6.75
N HIS A 298 -0.29 -33.10 5.81
CA HIS A 298 -1.75 -33.26 5.71
C HIS A 298 -2.19 -34.31 4.68
N GLY A 299 -1.26 -34.76 3.84
CA GLY A 299 -1.49 -35.79 2.86
C GLY A 299 -1.87 -37.07 3.57
N LYS A 300 -2.99 -37.67 3.15
CA LYS A 300 -3.28 -39.04 3.52
C LYS A 300 -2.15 -39.90 2.98
N LYS A 301 -1.52 -40.71 3.84
CA LYS A 301 -0.74 -41.86 3.37
C LYS A 301 -1.75 -42.79 2.70
N ILE A 302 -1.84 -42.72 1.38
CA ILE A 302 -2.47 -43.78 0.61
C ILE A 302 -1.47 -44.94 0.69
N ASP A 303 -1.91 -46.06 1.24
CA ASP A 303 -1.09 -47.26 1.21
C ASP A 303 -0.93 -47.66 -0.25
N SER A 304 0.30 -47.91 -0.70
CA SER A 304 0.53 -48.38 -2.08
C SER A 304 -0.21 -49.70 -2.36
N SER A 305 -0.52 -50.47 -1.31
CA SER A 305 -1.37 -51.67 -1.40
C SER A 305 -2.83 -51.37 -1.77
N GLU A 306 -3.34 -50.15 -1.52
CA GLU A 306 -4.69 -49.73 -1.91
C GLU A 306 -4.75 -49.26 -3.37
N LEU A 307 -3.63 -48.81 -3.96
CA LEU A 307 -3.55 -48.40 -5.36
C LEU A 307 -3.58 -49.59 -6.34
N ASP A 308 -3.09 -50.76 -5.92
CA ASP A 308 -3.13 -52.01 -6.71
C ASP A 308 -4.52 -52.68 -6.73
N THR A 309 -5.50 -52.16 -5.98
CA THR A 309 -6.88 -52.70 -5.98
C THR A 309 -7.82 -52.00 -6.96
N ASN A 310 -7.34 -51.07 -7.79
CA ASN A 310 -8.14 -50.47 -8.86
C ASN A 310 -7.71 -50.99 -10.24
N PRO A 311 -8.35 -52.06 -10.76
CA PRO A 311 -8.09 -52.61 -12.09
C PRO A 311 -8.87 -51.89 -13.21
N PHE A 312 -9.14 -50.58 -13.06
CA PHE A 312 -9.78 -49.76 -14.08
C PHE A 312 -8.86 -48.65 -14.58
#